data_AF-A0A2E0SFZ8-F1
#
_entry.id   AF-A0A2E0SFZ8-F1
#
_cell.length_a   1.000
_cell.length_b   1.000
_cell.length_c   1.000
_cell.angle_alpha   90.00
_cell.angle_beta   90.00
_cell.angle_gamma   90.00
#
_symmetry.space_group_name_H-M   'P 1'
#
loop_
_entity.id
_entity.type
_entity.pdbx_description
1 polymer ?
#
loop_
_entity_poly.entity_id
_entity_poly.type
_entity_poly.pdbx_seq_one_letter_code
_entity_poly.pdbx_strand_id
1 'polypeptide(L)'
;MQFYKIYEVVGPIILFPLAILLWWPASNNNFPVTFYAVGMPVAVAFLIPYIGIRLLHIWEIRSPHSNLGFRPHHGFMFGSATSVICWLVYRLYTQTPINDSIWLFPTLLGLTIGLINFLFDMFAINRGVLVVFNRSYAEGKSAFRISLQYAPVFFTSFGIVYGFELQHLINTASQPDSALRYGSMLLSIFISPLATEIFHWIFFHESSMKSYKHVTKED
;
A
#
# COMPACT_ATOMS: atom_id res chain seq x y z
N MET A 1 20.36 -6.66 9.90
CA MET A 1 19.67 -7.80 9.26
C MET A 1 18.78 -8.59 10.21
N GLN A 2 19.18 -8.87 11.45
CA GLN A 2 18.39 -9.68 12.39
C GLN A 2 16.99 -9.10 12.69
N PHE A 3 16.88 -7.77 12.84
CA PHE A 3 15.59 -7.08 12.97
C PHE A 3 14.61 -7.45 11.85
N TYR A 4 15.01 -7.35 10.58
CA TYR A 4 14.13 -7.66 9.44
C TYR A 4 13.70 -9.13 9.38
N LYS A 5 14.54 -10.07 9.85
CA LYS A 5 14.20 -11.50 9.91
C LYS A 5 13.10 -11.79 10.93
N ILE A 6 13.14 -11.11 12.07
CA ILE A 6 12.14 -11.26 13.13
C ILE A 6 10.87 -10.50 12.74
N TYR A 7 11.04 -9.25 12.31
CA TYR A 7 9.96 -8.35 11.93
C TYR A 7 9.07 -8.93 10.82
N GLU A 8 9.65 -9.60 9.82
CA GLU A 8 8.88 -10.14 8.70
C GLU A 8 7.97 -11.32 9.09
N VAL A 9 8.29 -12.04 10.17
CA VAL A 9 7.48 -13.17 10.68
C VAL A 9 6.57 -12.73 11.82
N VAL A 10 7.11 -12.00 12.80
CA VAL A 10 6.37 -11.56 13.98
C VAL A 10 5.38 -10.45 13.64
N GLY A 11 5.75 -9.56 12.72
CA GLY A 11 4.90 -8.47 12.24
C GLY A 11 3.49 -8.93 11.83
N PRO A 12 3.32 -9.84 10.86
CA PRO A 12 1.98 -10.29 10.45
C PRO A 12 1.22 -11.03 11.55
N ILE A 13 1.90 -11.82 12.39
CA ILE A 13 1.27 -12.56 13.51
C ILE A 13 0.66 -11.60 14.54
N ILE A 14 1.28 -10.44 14.76
CA ILE A 14 0.78 -9.45 15.71
C ILE A 14 -0.20 -8.49 15.03
N LEU A 15 0.18 -7.92 13.88
CA LEU A 15 -0.55 -6.83 13.26
C LEU A 15 -1.87 -7.28 12.63
N PHE A 16 -1.94 -8.49 12.07
CA PHE A 16 -3.19 -8.96 11.44
C PHE A 16 -4.31 -9.19 12.47
N PRO A 17 -4.08 -9.92 13.58
CA PRO A 17 -5.08 -10.00 14.65
C PRO A 17 -5.38 -8.63 15.28
N LEU A 18 -4.37 -7.79 15.48
CA LEU A 18 -4.57 -6.45 16.01
C LEU A 18 -5.49 -5.61 15.09
N ALA A 19 -5.29 -5.64 13.78
CA ALA A 19 -6.13 -4.92 12.82
C ALA A 19 -7.60 -5.37 12.94
N ILE A 20 -7.86 -6.67 13.03
CA ILE A 20 -9.21 -7.23 13.23
C ILE A 20 -9.80 -6.75 14.56
N LEU A 21 -9.04 -6.86 15.66
CA LEU A 21 -9.50 -6.46 17.00
C LEU A 21 -9.82 -4.96 17.08
N LEU A 22 -9.09 -4.12 16.35
CA LEU A 22 -9.33 -2.68 16.30
C LEU A 22 -10.55 -2.33 15.45
N TRP A 23 -10.70 -2.96 14.28
CA TRP A 23 -11.78 -2.67 13.34
C TRP A 23 -13.12 -3.29 13.72
N TRP A 24 -13.13 -4.41 14.45
CA TRP A 24 -14.36 -5.06 14.89
C TRP A 24 -15.30 -4.11 15.65
N PRO A 25 -14.88 -3.48 16.76
CA PRO A 25 -15.74 -2.50 17.44
C PRO A 25 -15.92 -1.21 16.63
N ALA A 26 -14.91 -0.77 15.86
CA ALA A 26 -14.99 0.47 15.06
C ALA A 26 -16.01 0.37 13.91
N SER A 27 -16.33 -0.83 13.47
CA SER A 27 -17.33 -1.11 12.44
C SER A 27 -18.71 -1.46 13.01
N ASN A 28 -18.94 -1.24 14.31
CA ASN A 28 -20.15 -1.69 15.00
C ASN A 28 -20.39 -3.21 14.87
N ASN A 29 -19.31 -4.01 14.92
CA ASN A 29 -19.35 -5.46 14.74
C ASN A 29 -19.88 -5.90 13.36
N ASN A 30 -19.78 -5.03 12.35
CA ASN A 30 -20.16 -5.37 10.98
C ASN A 30 -19.02 -6.13 10.29
N PHE A 31 -19.28 -7.41 9.99
CA PHE A 31 -18.29 -8.29 9.39
C PHE A 31 -17.82 -7.80 8.01
N PRO A 32 -18.69 -7.45 7.03
CA PRO A 32 -18.23 -6.95 5.74
C PRO A 32 -17.31 -5.72 5.84
N VAL A 33 -17.65 -4.75 6.69
CA VAL A 33 -16.82 -3.54 6.89
C VAL A 33 -15.47 -3.92 7.51
N THR A 34 -15.47 -4.75 8.57
CA THR A 34 -14.21 -5.23 9.19
C THR A 34 -13.36 -5.98 8.19
N PHE A 35 -13.96 -6.88 7.43
CA PHE A 35 -13.27 -7.70 6.44
C PHE A 35 -12.68 -6.84 5.33
N TYR A 36 -13.39 -5.83 4.84
CA TYR A 36 -12.84 -4.90 3.86
C TYR A 36 -11.71 -4.05 4.44
N ALA A 37 -11.89 -3.49 5.65
CA ALA A 37 -10.91 -2.62 6.30
C ALA A 37 -9.56 -3.32 6.57
N VAL A 38 -9.57 -4.65 6.76
CA VAL A 38 -8.35 -5.44 6.98
C VAL A 38 -7.89 -6.11 5.68
N GLY A 39 -8.82 -6.74 4.97
CA GLY A 39 -8.56 -7.61 3.82
C GLY A 39 -8.11 -6.84 2.58
N MET A 40 -8.66 -5.65 2.31
CA MET A 40 -8.33 -4.91 1.10
C MET A 40 -6.86 -4.46 1.06
N PRO A 41 -6.31 -3.81 2.11
CA PRO A 41 -4.88 -3.54 2.19
C PRO A 41 -4.00 -4.78 2.05
N VAL A 42 -4.39 -5.90 2.65
CA VAL A 42 -3.67 -7.18 2.56
C VAL A 42 -3.67 -7.71 1.12
N ALA A 43 -4.82 -7.69 0.45
CA ALA A 43 -4.96 -8.12 -0.93
C ALA A 43 -4.12 -7.27 -1.89
N VAL A 44 -4.14 -5.95 -1.76
CA VAL A 44 -3.32 -5.05 -2.58
C VAL A 44 -1.83 -5.25 -2.33
N ALA A 45 -1.43 -5.41 -1.06
CA ALA A 45 -0.05 -5.70 -0.67
C ALA A 45 0.43 -7.10 -1.10
N PHE A 46 -0.48 -7.98 -1.52
CA PHE A 46 -0.13 -9.22 -2.20
C PHE A 46 -0.03 -9.04 -3.72
N LEU A 47 -1.10 -8.53 -4.31
CA LEU A 47 -1.28 -8.50 -5.76
C LEU A 47 -0.26 -7.60 -6.44
N ILE A 48 -0.10 -6.37 -5.96
CA ILE A 48 0.77 -5.40 -6.63
C ILE A 48 2.24 -5.82 -6.53
N PRO A 49 2.79 -6.18 -5.35
CA PRO A 49 4.15 -6.73 -5.25
C PRO A 49 4.37 -7.97 -6.09
N TYR A 50 3.40 -8.88 -6.15
CA TYR A 50 3.51 -10.08 -6.98
C TYR A 50 3.63 -9.75 -8.46
N ILE A 51 2.75 -8.89 -9.00
CA ILE A 51 2.81 -8.42 -10.39
C ILE A 51 4.15 -7.73 -10.66
N GLY A 52 4.54 -6.80 -9.78
CA GLY A 52 5.78 -6.03 -9.92
C GLY A 52 7.05 -6.90 -9.93
N ILE A 53 7.10 -7.97 -9.13
CA ILE A 53 8.27 -8.85 -9.03
C ILE A 53 8.28 -9.90 -10.14
N ARG A 54 7.14 -10.57 -10.35
CA ARG A 54 7.06 -11.81 -11.13
C ARG A 54 6.75 -11.57 -12.60
N LEU A 55 5.97 -10.52 -12.91
CA LEU A 55 5.55 -10.23 -14.27
C LEU A 55 6.33 -9.06 -14.87
N LEU A 56 6.50 -7.97 -14.11
CA LEU A 56 7.12 -6.74 -14.62
C LEU A 56 8.61 -6.61 -14.26
N HIS A 57 9.09 -7.37 -13.28
CA HIS A 57 10.46 -7.31 -12.77
C HIS A 57 10.93 -5.89 -12.36
N ILE A 58 10.03 -5.02 -11.91
CA ILE A 58 10.30 -3.62 -11.55
C ILE A 58 10.85 -3.45 -10.13
N TRP A 59 10.66 -4.43 -9.25
CA TRP A 59 11.32 -4.46 -7.95
C TRP A 59 11.62 -5.90 -7.51
N GLU A 60 12.46 -6.03 -6.49
CA GLU A 60 12.71 -7.28 -5.78
C GLU A 60 12.90 -7.00 -4.29
N ILE A 61 12.47 -7.96 -3.47
CA ILE A 61 12.67 -7.91 -2.03
C ILE A 61 13.71 -8.97 -1.65
N ARG A 62 14.84 -8.52 -1.11
CA ARG A 62 15.95 -9.38 -0.67
C ARG A 62 15.75 -9.76 0.81
N SER A 63 15.47 -11.03 1.10
CA SER A 63 15.42 -11.59 2.46
C SER A 63 15.67 -13.08 2.47
N PRO A 64 16.06 -13.66 3.62
CA PRO A 64 16.15 -15.11 3.77
C PRO A 64 14.87 -15.87 3.39
N HIS A 65 13.70 -15.25 3.56
CA HIS A 65 12.40 -15.86 3.26
C HIS A 65 11.81 -15.37 1.92
N SER A 66 12.58 -14.64 1.11
CA SER A 66 12.14 -14.27 -0.24
C SER A 66 12.34 -15.44 -1.19
N ASN A 67 11.30 -15.81 -1.92
CA ASN A 67 11.35 -16.74 -3.04
C ASN A 67 11.31 -15.94 -4.35
N LEU A 68 12.42 -15.94 -5.10
CA LEU A 68 12.59 -15.18 -6.34
C LEU A 68 12.22 -13.69 -6.18
N GLY A 69 12.66 -13.09 -5.07
CA GLY A 69 12.41 -11.67 -4.76
C GLY A 69 11.03 -11.37 -4.16
N PHE A 70 10.14 -12.36 -4.02
CA PHE A 70 8.82 -12.19 -3.41
C PHE A 70 8.72 -12.84 -2.02
N ARG A 71 8.01 -12.21 -1.09
CA ARG A 71 7.81 -12.72 0.28
C ARG A 71 6.33 -13.06 0.50
N PRO A 72 5.95 -14.33 0.67
CA PRO A 72 4.55 -14.74 0.84
C PRO A 72 3.84 -14.20 2.09
N HIS A 73 4.54 -13.67 3.08
CA HIS A 73 3.92 -13.02 4.25
C HIS A 73 3.87 -11.48 4.13
N HIS A 74 4.41 -10.91 3.05
CA HIS A 74 4.51 -9.46 2.85
C HIS A 74 3.13 -8.79 2.86
N GLY A 75 2.15 -9.38 2.18
CA GLY A 75 0.80 -8.82 2.15
C GLY A 75 0.16 -8.72 3.53
N PHE A 76 0.32 -9.73 4.37
CA PHE A 76 -0.15 -9.68 5.76
C PHE A 76 0.61 -8.63 6.59
N MET A 77 1.93 -8.54 6.45
CA MET A 77 2.71 -7.58 7.23
C MET A 77 2.35 -6.13 6.86
N PHE A 78 2.46 -5.80 5.57
CA PHE A 78 2.26 -4.44 5.07
C PHE A 78 0.78 -4.03 5.06
N GLY A 79 -0.10 -4.93 4.62
CA GLY A 79 -1.54 -4.70 4.60
C GLY A 79 -2.11 -4.51 6.00
N SER A 80 -1.71 -5.33 6.98
CA SER A 80 -2.20 -5.15 8.35
C SER A 80 -1.65 -3.89 9.01
N ALA A 81 -0.38 -3.54 8.77
CA ALA A 81 0.17 -2.26 9.23
C ALA A 81 -0.62 -1.06 8.66
N THR A 82 -0.91 -1.10 7.35
CA THR A 82 -1.75 -0.11 6.67
C THR A 82 -3.15 -0.04 7.30
N SER A 83 -3.76 -1.19 7.59
CA SER A 83 -5.09 -1.26 8.22
C SER A 83 -5.09 -0.66 9.64
N VAL A 84 -4.04 -0.91 10.44
CA VAL A 84 -3.88 -0.31 11.77
C VAL A 84 -3.68 1.21 11.68
N ILE A 85 -2.87 1.69 10.73
CA ILE A 85 -2.70 3.13 10.48
C ILE A 85 -4.04 3.74 10.06
N CYS A 86 -4.77 3.07 9.17
CA CYS A 86 -6.09 3.50 8.73
C CYS A 86 -7.06 3.62 9.91
N TRP A 87 -7.08 2.62 10.80
CA TRP A 87 -7.88 2.68 12.03
C TRP A 87 -7.52 3.89 12.88
N LEU A 88 -6.23 4.16 13.08
CA LEU A 88 -5.78 5.32 13.86
C LEU A 88 -6.26 6.63 13.23
N VAL A 89 -6.09 6.79 11.91
CA VAL A 89 -6.56 7.97 11.17
C VAL A 89 -8.08 8.10 11.27
N TYR A 90 -8.82 6.99 11.13
CA TYR A 90 -10.28 6.97 11.26
C TYR A 90 -10.73 7.39 12.66
N ARG A 91 -10.08 6.89 13.71
CA ARG A 91 -10.37 7.27 15.10
C ARG A 91 -10.17 8.77 15.34
N LEU A 92 -9.06 9.32 14.87
CA LEU A 92 -8.80 10.77 14.96
C LEU A 92 -9.83 11.58 14.16
N TYR A 93 -10.19 11.13 12.96
CA TYR A 93 -11.23 11.75 12.14
C TYR A 93 -12.58 11.78 12.87
N THR A 94 -13.04 10.66 13.45
CA THR A 94 -14.32 10.60 14.17
C THR A 94 -14.39 11.47 15.43
N GLN A 95 -13.24 11.86 15.97
CA GLN A 95 -13.14 12.76 17.13
C GLN A 95 -13.05 14.24 16.73
N THR A 96 -12.93 14.54 15.44
CA THR A 96 -12.76 15.91 14.94
C THR A 96 -14.13 16.59 14.73
N PRO A 97 -14.34 17.83 15.20
CA PRO A 97 -15.64 18.53 15.07
C PRO A 97 -16.08 18.87 13.64
N ILE A 98 -15.22 18.65 12.64
CA ILE A 98 -15.44 18.96 11.22
C ILE A 98 -15.56 17.63 10.44
N ASN A 99 -16.43 16.73 10.88
CA ASN A 99 -16.58 15.41 10.29
C ASN A 99 -17.49 15.37 9.05
N ASP A 100 -18.17 16.46 8.71
CA ASP A 100 -19.14 16.51 7.59
C ASP A 100 -18.52 16.41 6.18
N SER A 101 -17.21 16.57 6.05
CA SER A 101 -16.54 16.52 4.74
C SER A 101 -16.27 15.08 4.29
N ILE A 102 -16.87 14.68 3.17
CA ILE A 102 -16.60 13.41 2.48
C ILE A 102 -15.14 13.28 2.00
N TRP A 103 -14.41 14.39 1.88
CA TRP A 103 -13.02 14.39 1.40
C TRP A 103 -11.99 14.29 2.54
N LEU A 104 -12.37 14.62 3.77
CA LEU A 104 -11.42 14.80 4.86
C LEU A 104 -10.72 13.48 5.23
N PHE A 105 -11.50 12.44 5.57
CA PHE A 105 -10.93 11.14 5.94
C PHE A 105 -10.10 10.51 4.80
N PRO A 106 -10.59 10.42 3.55
CA PRO A 106 -9.79 9.90 2.43
C PRO A 106 -8.48 10.66 2.22
N THR A 107 -8.50 11.99 2.29
CA THR A 107 -7.30 12.81 2.06
C THR A 107 -6.28 12.64 3.18
N LEU A 108 -6.72 12.67 4.45
CA LEU A 108 -5.84 12.45 5.61
C LEU A 108 -5.21 11.05 5.56
N LEU A 109 -6.01 10.04 5.20
CA LEU A 109 -5.53 8.67 5.06
C LEU A 109 -4.50 8.57 3.93
N GLY A 110 -4.82 9.13 2.76
CA GLY A 110 -3.91 9.24 1.62
C GLY A 110 -2.56 9.83 1.99
N LEU A 111 -2.55 11.03 2.57
CA LEU A 111 -1.31 11.71 2.95
C LEU A 111 -0.51 10.91 3.99
N THR A 112 -1.20 10.30 4.97
CA THR A 112 -0.55 9.51 6.02
C THR A 112 0.10 8.25 5.45
N ILE A 113 -0.63 7.48 4.65
CA ILE A 113 -0.15 6.27 3.99
C ILE A 113 0.95 6.60 2.97
N GLY A 114 0.78 7.69 2.22
CA GLY A 114 1.76 8.25 1.30
C GLY A 114 3.11 8.51 1.97
N LEU A 115 3.09 9.31 3.04
CA LEU A 115 4.30 9.69 3.77
C LEU A 115 4.97 8.50 4.45
N ILE A 116 4.22 7.69 5.20
CA ILE A 116 4.79 6.57 5.96
C ILE A 116 5.48 5.58 5.02
N ASN A 117 4.82 5.22 3.91
CA ASN A 117 5.39 4.24 2.98
C ASN A 117 6.52 4.81 2.14
N PHE A 118 6.47 6.09 1.77
CA PHE A 118 7.61 6.76 1.14
C PHE A 118 8.87 6.70 2.03
N LEU A 119 8.72 7.00 3.33
CA LEU A 119 9.82 6.89 4.29
C LEU A 119 10.28 5.45 4.47
N PHE A 120 9.33 4.51 4.60
CA PHE A 120 9.64 3.09 4.75
C PHE A 120 10.43 2.55 3.55
N ASP A 121 10.00 2.84 2.32
CA ASP A 121 10.69 2.39 1.10
C ASP A 121 12.07 3.03 0.99
N MET A 122 12.21 4.31 1.32
CA MET A 122 13.52 4.96 1.39
C MET A 122 14.46 4.22 2.36
N PHE A 123 13.99 3.82 3.54
CA PHE A 123 14.78 3.04 4.49
C PHE A 123 15.06 1.62 3.96
N ALA A 124 14.09 0.94 3.39
CA ALA A 124 14.24 -0.42 2.87
C ALA A 124 15.24 -0.48 1.69
N ILE A 125 15.19 0.51 0.79
CA ILE A 125 16.13 0.66 -0.33
C ILE A 125 17.53 0.97 0.18
N ASN A 126 17.66 1.91 1.12
CA ASN A 126 18.96 2.26 1.70
C ASN A 126 19.62 1.08 2.43
N ARG A 127 18.83 0.12 2.93
CA ARG A 127 19.33 -1.10 3.57
C ARG A 127 19.52 -2.28 2.61
N GLY A 128 19.26 -2.10 1.32
CA GLY A 128 19.35 -3.15 0.29
C GLY A 128 18.31 -4.26 0.45
N VAL A 129 17.26 -4.03 1.24
CA VAL A 129 16.18 -4.99 1.48
C VAL A 129 15.15 -4.93 0.36
N LEU A 130 14.89 -3.73 -0.15
CA LEU A 130 14.08 -3.49 -1.33
C LEU A 130 14.98 -2.96 -2.44
N VAL A 131 14.85 -3.47 -3.65
CA VAL A 131 15.51 -2.92 -4.83
C VAL A 131 14.43 -2.60 -5.85
N VAL A 132 14.39 -1.36 -6.33
CA VAL A 132 13.43 -0.90 -7.33
C VAL A 132 14.21 -0.52 -8.57
N PHE A 133 13.95 -1.20 -9.68
CA PHE A 133 14.67 -1.09 -10.94
C PHE A 133 14.10 0.03 -11.82
N ASN A 134 14.01 1.25 -11.27
CA ASN A 134 13.64 2.43 -12.05
C ASN A 134 14.88 3.15 -12.61
N ARG A 135 14.67 4.24 -13.37
CA ARG A 135 15.76 5.03 -13.93
C ARG A 135 16.71 5.57 -12.87
N SER A 136 16.20 6.04 -11.73
CA SER A 136 17.04 6.52 -10.62
C SER A 136 17.97 5.42 -10.08
N TYR A 137 17.52 4.18 -10.06
CA TYR A 137 18.37 3.04 -9.70
C TYR A 137 19.46 2.80 -10.76
N ALA A 138 19.10 2.81 -12.04
CA ALA A 138 20.07 2.62 -13.14
C ALA A 138 21.18 3.69 -13.13
N GLU A 139 20.83 4.94 -12.80
CA GLU A 139 21.77 6.06 -12.69
C GLU A 139 22.52 6.10 -11.34
N GLY A 140 22.37 5.10 -10.48
CA GLY A 140 23.05 5.03 -9.18
C GLY A 140 22.65 6.13 -8.18
N LYS A 141 21.41 6.63 -8.25
CA LYS A 141 20.91 7.69 -7.36
C LYS A 141 20.60 7.15 -5.96
N SER A 142 20.39 8.09 -5.03
CA SER A 142 20.08 7.77 -3.64
C SER A 142 18.71 7.10 -3.47
N ALA A 143 18.54 6.40 -2.34
CA ALA A 143 17.27 5.77 -1.98
C ALA A 143 16.08 6.73 -2.00
N PHE A 144 16.29 7.99 -1.60
CA PHE A 144 15.29 9.06 -1.69
C PHE A 144 14.85 9.30 -3.14
N ARG A 145 15.79 9.41 -4.08
CA ARG A 145 15.47 9.65 -5.50
C ARG A 145 14.76 8.45 -6.11
N ILE A 146 15.19 7.24 -5.76
CA ILE A 146 14.55 6.00 -6.21
C ILE A 146 13.10 5.94 -5.70
N SER A 147 12.85 6.17 -4.41
CA SER A 147 11.49 6.09 -3.84
C SER A 147 10.59 7.24 -4.31
N LEU A 148 11.13 8.44 -4.50
CA LEU A 148 10.37 9.62 -4.92
C LEU A 148 9.67 9.45 -6.27
N GLN A 149 10.22 8.62 -7.17
CA GLN A 149 9.63 8.43 -8.50
C GLN A 149 8.25 7.76 -8.46
N TYR A 150 7.94 6.94 -7.45
CA TYR A 150 6.69 6.18 -7.41
C TYR A 150 5.95 6.27 -6.08
N ALA A 151 6.66 6.12 -4.95
CA ALA A 151 6.04 5.82 -3.66
C ALA A 151 5.02 6.90 -3.22
N PRO A 152 5.32 8.21 -3.27
CA PRO A 152 4.36 9.23 -2.84
C PRO A 152 3.05 9.15 -3.61
N VAL A 153 3.10 9.02 -4.93
CA VAL A 153 1.91 9.01 -5.79
C VAL A 153 1.14 7.70 -5.60
N PHE A 154 1.85 6.58 -5.64
CA PHE A 154 1.25 5.25 -5.49
C PHE A 154 0.52 5.12 -4.14
N PHE A 155 1.22 5.39 -3.03
CA PHE A 155 0.65 5.18 -1.70
C PHE A 155 -0.37 6.24 -1.31
N THR A 156 -0.22 7.49 -1.76
CA THR A 156 -1.23 8.54 -1.49
C THR A 156 -2.52 8.25 -2.22
N SER A 157 -2.45 7.96 -3.53
CA SER A 157 -3.65 7.63 -4.30
C SER A 157 -4.34 6.37 -3.77
N PHE A 158 -3.58 5.36 -3.34
CA PHE A 158 -4.13 4.17 -2.68
C PHE A 158 -4.90 4.54 -1.41
N GLY A 159 -4.28 5.30 -0.50
CA GLY A 159 -4.93 5.70 0.75
C GLY A 159 -6.20 6.55 0.54
N ILE A 160 -6.22 7.42 -0.48
CA ILE A 160 -7.42 8.20 -0.83
C ILE A 160 -8.56 7.28 -1.29
N VAL A 161 -8.29 6.44 -2.28
CA VAL A 161 -9.30 5.55 -2.87
C VAL A 161 -9.84 4.57 -1.84
N TYR A 162 -8.94 3.92 -1.11
CA TYR A 162 -9.29 3.02 -0.01
C TYR A 162 -10.10 3.74 1.08
N GLY A 163 -9.75 4.99 1.40
CA GLY A 163 -10.48 5.80 2.36
C GLY A 163 -11.91 6.13 1.92
N PHE A 164 -12.12 6.50 0.66
CA PHE A 164 -13.46 6.72 0.10
C PHE A 164 -14.32 5.49 0.20
N GLU A 165 -13.75 4.36 -0.18
CA GLU A 165 -14.43 3.08 -0.21
C GLU A 165 -14.80 2.58 1.18
N LEU A 166 -13.87 2.67 2.12
CA LEU A 166 -14.13 2.30 3.50
C LEU A 166 -15.17 3.21 4.15
N GLN A 167 -15.08 4.53 3.93
CA GLN A 167 -16.07 5.48 4.44
C GLN A 167 -17.45 5.21 3.84
N HIS A 168 -17.52 4.95 2.54
CA HIS A 168 -18.76 4.56 1.89
C HIS A 168 -19.34 3.28 2.51
N LEU A 169 -18.52 2.24 2.71
CA LEU A 169 -18.95 1.01 3.36
C LEU A 169 -19.49 1.22 4.77
N ILE A 170 -18.78 1.99 5.60
CA ILE A 170 -19.21 2.31 6.96
C ILE A 170 -20.58 3.02 6.94
N ASN A 171 -20.74 4.02 6.08
CA ASN A 171 -21.96 4.83 6.00
C ASN A 171 -23.17 4.06 5.45
N THR A 172 -22.93 2.98 4.71
CA THR A 172 -23.97 2.16 4.07
C THR A 172 -24.06 0.76 4.68
N ALA A 173 -23.46 0.51 5.84
CA ALA A 173 -23.37 -0.80 6.49
C ALA A 173 -24.73 -1.42 6.86
N SER A 174 -25.78 -0.60 7.03
CA SER A 174 -27.14 -1.02 7.31
C SER A 174 -27.99 -1.28 6.05
N GLN A 175 -27.47 -0.96 4.87
CA GLN A 175 -28.16 -1.18 3.60
C GLN A 175 -27.95 -2.63 3.11
N PRO A 176 -28.94 -3.23 2.42
CA PRO A 176 -28.81 -4.59 1.91
C PRO A 176 -27.61 -4.73 0.98
N ASP A 177 -26.82 -5.79 1.18
CA ASP A 177 -25.64 -6.09 0.38
C ASP A 177 -25.99 -6.26 -1.10
N SER A 178 -25.21 -5.63 -1.98
CA SER A 178 -25.28 -5.89 -3.42
C SER A 178 -23.90 -6.31 -3.94
N ALA A 179 -23.86 -7.29 -4.84
CA ALA A 179 -22.61 -7.73 -5.48
C ALA A 179 -21.90 -6.58 -6.23
N LEU A 180 -22.66 -5.60 -6.73
CA LEU A 180 -22.16 -4.37 -7.34
C LEU A 180 -21.29 -3.54 -6.38
N ARG A 181 -21.62 -3.52 -5.09
CA ARG A 181 -20.91 -2.77 -4.04
C ARG A 181 -19.49 -3.25 -3.84
N TYR A 182 -19.26 -4.57 -3.89
CA TYR A 182 -17.91 -5.14 -3.72
C TYR A 182 -17.13 -5.21 -5.04
N GLY A 183 -17.84 -5.35 -6.17
CA GLY A 183 -17.23 -5.39 -7.51
C GLY A 183 -16.58 -4.07 -7.92
N SER A 184 -17.22 -2.93 -7.63
CA SER A 184 -16.64 -1.60 -7.89
C SER A 184 -15.38 -1.35 -7.07
N MET A 185 -15.32 -1.89 -5.85
CA MET A 185 -14.17 -1.72 -4.95
C MET A 185 -12.92 -2.45 -5.43
N LEU A 186 -13.06 -3.51 -6.21
CA LEU A 186 -11.92 -4.20 -6.82
C LEU A 186 -11.30 -3.40 -7.97
N LEU A 187 -12.08 -2.57 -8.67
CA LEU A 187 -11.55 -1.71 -9.74
C LEU A 187 -10.65 -0.60 -9.19
N SER A 188 -10.87 -0.23 -7.93
CA SER A 188 -10.13 0.80 -7.21
C SER A 188 -8.65 0.47 -7.02
N ILE A 189 -8.32 -0.83 -7.01
CA ILE A 189 -6.95 -1.36 -7.00
C ILE A 189 -6.11 -0.82 -8.17
N PHE A 190 -6.75 -0.52 -9.31
CA PHE A 190 -6.06 -0.02 -10.50
C PHE A 190 -5.82 1.49 -10.47
N ILE A 191 -6.46 2.25 -9.58
CA ILE A 191 -6.30 3.70 -9.54
C ILE A 191 -4.87 4.07 -9.15
N SER A 192 -4.27 3.40 -8.17
CA SER A 192 -2.91 3.73 -7.73
C SER A 192 -1.83 3.42 -8.77
N PRO A 193 -1.81 2.24 -9.41
CA PRO A 193 -0.95 1.99 -10.57
C PRO A 193 -1.18 3.00 -11.69
N LEU A 194 -2.43 3.32 -12.04
CA LEU A 194 -2.74 4.26 -13.10
C LEU A 194 -2.27 5.68 -12.78
N ALA A 195 -2.49 6.16 -11.55
CA ALA A 195 -2.03 7.47 -11.10
C ALA A 195 -0.49 7.55 -11.14
N THR A 196 0.20 6.47 -10.75
CA THR A 196 1.66 6.36 -10.83
C THR A 196 2.15 6.38 -12.28
N GLU A 197 1.46 5.68 -13.17
CA GLU A 197 1.78 5.64 -14.60
C GLU A 197 1.61 7.02 -15.25
N ILE A 198 0.49 7.70 -14.99
CA ILE A 198 0.23 9.07 -15.48
C ILE A 198 1.31 10.03 -14.95
N PHE A 199 1.63 9.96 -13.66
CA PHE A 199 2.71 10.76 -13.07
C PHE A 199 4.04 10.51 -13.78
N HIS A 200 4.37 9.25 -14.04
CA HIS A 200 5.60 8.88 -14.73
C HIS A 200 5.67 9.44 -16.16
N TRP A 201 4.58 9.37 -16.92
CA TRP A 201 4.52 9.95 -18.26
C TRP A 201 4.68 11.47 -18.26
N ILE A 202 4.07 12.16 -17.30
CA ILE A 202 4.13 13.63 -17.21
C ILE A 202 5.52 14.10 -16.82
N PHE A 203 6.16 13.48 -15.82
CA PHE A 203 7.37 14.01 -15.19
C PHE A 203 8.67 13.34 -15.65
N PHE A 204 8.61 12.10 -16.15
CA PHE A 204 9.78 11.33 -16.56
C PHE A 204 9.75 10.90 -18.02
N HIS A 205 8.63 11.13 -18.73
CA HIS A 205 8.42 10.75 -20.13
C HIS A 205 8.71 9.27 -20.41
N GLU A 206 8.40 8.42 -19.44
CA GLU A 206 8.54 6.96 -19.53
C GLU A 206 7.46 6.27 -18.71
N SER A 207 7.26 4.97 -18.95
CA SER A 207 6.34 4.16 -18.15
C SER A 207 6.92 3.83 -16.78
N SER A 208 6.09 3.89 -15.74
CA SER A 208 6.41 3.39 -14.39
C SER A 208 6.61 1.87 -14.35
N MET A 209 6.09 1.16 -15.35
CA MET A 209 6.22 -0.28 -15.50
C MET A 209 7.52 -0.70 -16.20
N LYS A 210 8.33 0.26 -16.68
CA LYS A 210 9.62 -0.03 -17.31
C LYS A 210 10.62 -0.50 -16.24
N SER A 211 11.14 -1.71 -16.40
CA SER A 211 12.22 -2.24 -15.56
C SER A 211 13.60 -1.99 -16.15
N TYR A 212 14.51 -1.50 -15.32
CA TYR A 212 15.94 -1.33 -15.61
C TYR A 212 16.79 -2.48 -15.07
N LYS A 213 16.18 -3.61 -14.67
CA LYS A 213 16.89 -4.76 -14.05
C LYS A 213 17.99 -5.34 -14.95
N HIS A 214 17.76 -5.35 -16.26
CA HIS A 214 18.65 -5.93 -17.27
C HIS A 214 19.39 -4.88 -18.09
N VAL A 215 19.37 -3.61 -17.68
CA VAL A 215 20.24 -2.60 -18.29
C VAL A 215 21.64 -2.83 -17.74
N THR A 216 22.34 -3.77 -18.35
CA THR A 216 23.78 -3.93 -18.22
C THR A 216 24.42 -2.59 -18.58
N LYS A 217 25.43 -2.19 -17.80
CA LYS A 217 26.37 -1.15 -18.21
C LYS A 217 26.99 -1.61 -19.53
N GLU A 218 26.43 -1.20 -20.65
CA GLU A 218 27.17 -1.06 -21.89
C GLU A 218 27.75 0.35 -21.88
N ASP A 219 29.08 0.37 -21.82
CA ASP A 219 30.07 1.45 -22.00
C ASP A 219 30.05 2.68 -21.08
#